data_AF-Q3TM29-F1
#
_entry.id   AF-Q3TM29-F1
#
_cell.length_a   1.000
_cell.length_b   1.000
_cell.length_c   1.000
_cell.angle_alpha   90.00
_cell.angle_beta   90.00
_cell.angle_gamma   90.00
#
_symmetry.space_group_name_H-M   'P 1'
#
loop_
_entity.id
_entity.type
_entity.pdbx_description
1 polymer ?
#
loop_
_entity_poly.entity_id
_entity_poly.type
_entity_poly.pdbx_seq_one_letter_code
_entity_poly.pdbx_strand_id
1 'polypeptide(L)'
;MDEPPSDVLAFLRQHPSLRLLPNTRKVRCSLTGHELPCRLPELQEYTRGKKYQRLSGSFSNFDYAAFEPHIVPSTKNRHQLFCKLTLRHINKSPEHVLRHTQGRRYQRALHQYEECQKQGVEYVPACLL
;
A
#
# COMPACT_ATOMS: atom_id res chain seq x y z
N MET A 1 29.04 0.45 -25.37
CA MET A 1 27.61 0.12 -25.38
C MET A 1 27.45 -1.07 -24.47
N ASP A 2 26.98 -0.85 -23.25
CA ASP A 2 26.90 -1.89 -22.21
C ASP A 2 25.42 -2.25 -22.04
N GLU A 3 24.90 -2.97 -23.05
CA GLU A 3 23.49 -3.33 -23.11
C GLU A 3 23.22 -4.45 -22.10
N PRO A 4 22.22 -4.31 -21.21
CA PRO A 4 21.92 -5.34 -20.23
C PRO A 4 21.49 -6.63 -20.94
N PRO A 5 21.83 -7.82 -20.40
CA PRO A 5 21.44 -9.09 -20.99
C PRO A 5 19.93 -9.15 -21.22
N SER A 6 19.51 -9.73 -22.34
CA SER A 6 18.10 -9.86 -22.76
C SER A 6 17.22 -10.47 -21.67
N ASP A 7 17.75 -11.41 -20.89
CA ASP A 7 17.05 -12.06 -19.78
C ASP A 7 16.72 -11.09 -18.64
N VAL A 8 17.64 -10.15 -18.35
CA VAL A 8 17.42 -9.12 -17.34
C VAL A 8 16.36 -8.13 -17.80
N LEU A 9 16.36 -7.75 -19.09
CA LEU A 9 15.32 -6.89 -19.65
C LEU A 9 13.94 -7.55 -19.59
N ALA A 10 13.85 -8.85 -19.91
CA ALA A 10 12.61 -9.62 -19.77
C ALA A 10 12.13 -9.67 -18.32
N PHE A 11 13.05 -9.85 -17.36
CA PHE A 11 12.73 -9.86 -15.93
C PHE A 11 12.23 -8.50 -15.42
N LEU A 12 12.86 -7.39 -15.86
CA LEU A 12 12.43 -6.03 -15.50
C LEU A 12 11.02 -5.71 -16.02
N ARG A 13 10.63 -6.25 -17.19
CA ARG A 13 9.25 -6.10 -17.71
C ARG A 13 8.19 -6.74 -16.83
N GLN A 14 8.52 -7.84 -16.15
CA GLN A 14 7.62 -8.51 -15.20
C GLN A 14 7.52 -7.79 -13.86
N HIS A 15 8.44 -6.86 -13.59
CA HIS A 15 8.58 -6.17 -12.32
C HIS A 15 8.66 -4.65 -12.50
N PRO A 16 7.53 -3.95 -12.71
CA PRO A 16 7.50 -2.51 -13.01
C PRO A 16 8.06 -1.62 -11.90
N SER A 17 8.23 -2.16 -10.68
CA SER A 17 8.91 -1.51 -9.56
C SER A 17 10.44 -1.49 -9.68
N LEU A 18 11.04 -2.29 -10.55
CA LEU A 18 12.48 -2.34 -10.78
C LEU A 18 12.83 -1.50 -12.02
N ARG A 19 13.66 -0.47 -11.85
CA ARG A 19 14.12 0.40 -12.95
C ARG A 19 15.63 0.36 -13.10
N LEU A 20 16.10 0.19 -14.32
CA LEU A 20 17.52 0.31 -14.64
C LEU A 20 17.97 1.77 -14.50
N LEU A 21 19.09 2.00 -13.82
CA LEU A 21 19.67 3.33 -13.69
C LEU A 21 20.55 3.64 -14.91
N PRO A 22 20.43 4.84 -15.53
CA PRO A 22 21.24 5.21 -16.67
C PRO A 22 22.72 5.29 -16.29
N ASN A 23 23.60 4.83 -17.19
CA ASN A 23 25.06 4.86 -17.02
C ASN A 23 25.64 4.06 -15.84
N THR A 24 24.82 3.20 -15.22
CA THR A 24 25.29 2.27 -14.19
C THR A 24 24.72 0.88 -14.47
N ARG A 25 25.51 -0.20 -14.30
CA ARG A 25 25.00 -1.58 -14.34
C ARG A 25 24.21 -1.93 -13.07
N LYS A 26 23.30 -1.04 -12.65
CA LYS A 26 22.51 -1.16 -11.42
C LYS A 26 21.02 -0.94 -11.69
N VAL A 27 20.20 -1.67 -10.94
CA VAL A 27 18.75 -1.59 -10.96
C VAL A 27 18.28 -1.05 -9.62
N ARG A 28 17.44 -0.02 -9.65
CA ARG A 28 16.82 0.56 -8.46
C ARG A 28 15.39 0.08 -8.30
N CYS A 29 15.06 -0.42 -7.12
CA CYS A 29 13.68 -0.74 -6.75
C CYS A 29 12.96 0.52 -6.24
N SER A 30 11.91 0.97 -6.93
CA SER A 30 11.10 2.13 -6.51
C SER A 30 10.33 1.88 -5.21
N LEU A 31 10.02 0.62 -4.88
CA LEU A 31 9.28 0.24 -3.67
C LEU A 31 10.12 0.35 -2.39
N THR A 32 11.43 0.16 -2.49
CA THR A 32 12.33 0.14 -1.31
C THR A 32 13.44 1.17 -1.36
N GLY A 33 13.66 1.79 -2.53
CA GLY A 33 14.80 2.63 -2.80
C GLY A 33 16.13 1.88 -2.96
N HIS A 34 16.15 0.55 -2.85
CA HIS A 34 17.38 -0.26 -2.87
C HIS A 34 17.98 -0.36 -4.28
N GLU A 35 19.30 -0.26 -4.37
CA GLU A 35 20.07 -0.44 -5.60
C GLU A 35 20.69 -1.84 -5.64
N LEU A 36 20.47 -2.55 -6.74
CA LEU A 36 20.90 -3.92 -6.95
C LEU A 36 21.81 -3.99 -8.17
N PRO A 37 22.78 -4.92 -8.23
CA PRO A 37 23.49 -5.22 -9.45
C PRO A 37 22.51 -5.62 -10.57
N CYS A 38 22.79 -5.22 -11.81
CA CYS A 38 22.01 -5.60 -12.99
C CYS A 38 22.33 -7.04 -13.44
N ARG A 39 22.11 -8.00 -12.54
CA ARG A 39 22.36 -9.43 -12.73
C ARG A 39 21.14 -10.22 -12.31
N LEU A 40 20.77 -11.20 -13.14
CA LEU A 40 19.54 -11.97 -12.96
C LEU A 40 19.44 -12.69 -11.60
N PRO A 41 20.48 -13.40 -11.10
CA PRO A 41 20.34 -14.14 -9.84
C PRO A 41 20.13 -13.22 -8.63
N GLU A 42 20.84 -12.09 -8.56
CA GLU A 42 20.70 -11.09 -7.50
C GLU A 42 19.31 -10.44 -7.53
N LEU A 43 18.79 -10.13 -8.73
CA LEU A 43 17.44 -9.61 -8.89
C LEU A 43 16.38 -10.65 -8.47
N GLN A 44 16.53 -11.91 -8.86
CA GLN A 44 15.63 -13.00 -8.48
C GLN A 44 15.63 -13.26 -6.97
N GLU A 45 16.80 -13.26 -6.32
CA GLU A 45 16.91 -13.42 -4.88
C GLU A 45 16.22 -12.27 -4.15
N TYR A 46 16.44 -11.04 -4.61
CA TYR A 46 15.80 -9.87 -4.07
C TYR A 46 14.27 -9.89 -4.24
N THR A 47 13.75 -10.26 -5.41
CA THR A 47 12.29 -10.33 -5.63
C THR A 47 11.61 -11.48 -4.89
N ARG A 48 12.33 -12.56 -4.61
CA ARG A 48 11.88 -13.65 -3.71
C ARG A 48 11.90 -13.24 -2.24
N GLY A 49 12.59 -12.16 -1.89
CA GLY A 49 12.65 -11.66 -0.52
C GLY A 49 11.26 -11.25 0.01
N LYS A 50 10.96 -11.64 1.26
CA LYS A 50 9.69 -11.31 1.94
C LYS A 50 9.34 -9.82 1.90
N LYS A 51 10.34 -8.95 2.00
CA LYS A 51 10.15 -7.48 1.94
C LYS A 51 9.66 -7.03 0.57
N TYR A 52 10.27 -7.51 -0.51
CA TYR A 52 9.85 -7.17 -1.86
C TYR A 52 8.46 -7.72 -2.17
N GLN A 53 8.21 -9.01 -1.87
CA GLN A 53 6.90 -9.63 -2.10
C GLN A 53 5.77 -8.93 -1.36
N ARG A 54 5.99 -8.53 -0.11
CA ARG A 54 5.00 -7.74 0.64
C ARG A 54 4.71 -6.42 -0.07
N LEU A 55 5.73 -5.72 -0.54
CA LEU A 55 5.58 -4.41 -1.20
C LEU A 55 5.10 -4.52 -2.64
N SER A 56 5.39 -5.61 -3.37
CA SER A 56 4.91 -5.80 -4.74
C SER A 56 3.48 -6.34 -4.78
N GLY A 57 3.13 -7.24 -3.84
CA GLY A 57 1.80 -7.83 -3.71
C GLY A 57 0.78 -6.91 -3.04
N SER A 58 1.19 -6.09 -2.07
CA SER A 58 0.25 -5.18 -1.37
C SER A 58 -0.28 -4.04 -2.24
N PHE A 59 0.40 -3.71 -3.34
CA PHE A 59 0.08 -2.53 -4.15
C PHE A 59 -0.77 -2.82 -5.40
N SER A 60 -0.87 -4.08 -5.85
CA SER A 60 -1.38 -4.36 -7.20
C SER A 60 -2.85 -4.76 -7.28
N ASN A 61 -3.48 -5.28 -6.21
CA ASN A 61 -4.83 -5.86 -6.37
C ASN A 61 -5.78 -5.72 -5.17
N PHE A 62 -5.47 -4.86 -4.19
CA PHE A 62 -6.38 -4.65 -3.07
C PHE A 62 -7.38 -3.55 -3.40
N ASP A 63 -8.66 -3.91 -3.40
CA ASP A 63 -9.74 -2.97 -3.70
C ASP A 63 -10.06 -2.11 -2.48
N TYR A 64 -9.47 -0.92 -2.43
CA TYR A 64 -9.75 0.05 -1.37
C TYR A 64 -11.12 0.70 -1.51
N ALA A 65 -11.75 0.65 -2.69
CA ALA A 65 -13.05 1.26 -2.93
C ALA A 65 -14.16 0.57 -2.10
N ALA A 66 -13.99 -0.71 -1.79
CA ALA A 66 -14.89 -1.47 -0.93
C ALA A 66 -15.02 -0.91 0.51
N PHE A 67 -14.12 -0.02 0.93
CA PHE A 67 -14.14 0.59 2.27
C PHE A 67 -14.60 2.06 2.24
N GLU A 68 -14.92 2.61 1.08
CA GLU A 68 -15.59 3.90 0.97
C GLU A 68 -17.05 3.77 1.44
N PRO A 69 -17.64 4.83 2.01
CA PRO A 69 -17.14 6.21 2.14
C PRO A 69 -16.29 6.47 3.39
N HIS A 70 -16.05 5.45 4.22
CA HIS A 70 -15.45 5.61 5.55
C HIS A 70 -13.92 5.64 5.55
N ILE A 71 -13.28 4.79 4.76
CA ILE A 71 -11.83 4.77 4.58
C ILE A 71 -11.51 5.43 3.23
N VAL A 72 -10.92 6.62 3.27
CA VAL A 72 -10.60 7.40 2.08
C VAL A 72 -9.11 7.71 2.00
N PRO A 73 -8.55 8.08 0.83
CA PRO A 73 -7.19 8.59 0.76
C PRO A 73 -6.98 9.80 1.68
N SER A 74 -5.87 9.82 2.44
CA SER A 74 -5.56 10.98 3.29
C SER A 74 -5.13 12.17 2.44
N THR A 75 -5.70 13.34 2.74
CA THR A 75 -5.29 14.62 2.14
C THR A 75 -3.95 15.11 2.68
N LYS A 76 -3.60 14.76 3.92
CA LYS A 76 -2.34 15.15 4.57
C LYS A 76 -1.18 14.24 4.18
N ASN A 77 -1.43 12.93 4.11
CA ASN A 77 -0.40 11.93 3.89
C ASN A 77 -0.72 11.06 2.67
N ARG A 78 -0.06 11.35 1.54
CA ARG A 78 -0.27 10.63 0.27
C ARG A 78 -0.04 9.11 0.35
N HIS A 79 0.73 8.64 1.33
CA HIS A 79 1.04 7.22 1.55
C HIS A 79 0.09 6.52 2.55
N GLN A 80 -0.91 7.23 3.05
CA GLN A 80 -1.85 6.74 4.06
C GLN A 80 -3.30 6.93 3.61
N LEU A 81 -4.17 6.17 4.24
CA LEU A 81 -5.61 6.33 4.21
C LEU A 81 -6.06 7.02 5.50
N PHE A 82 -7.26 7.57 5.48
CA PHE A 82 -7.90 8.21 6.61
C PHE A 82 -9.27 7.59 6.85
N CYS A 83 -9.51 7.17 8.09
CA CYS A 83 -10.81 6.69 8.54
C CYS A 83 -11.63 7.84 9.10
N LYS A 84 -12.75 8.16 8.44
CA LYS A 84 -13.67 9.23 8.87
C LYS A 84 -14.41 8.87 10.17
N LEU A 85 -14.68 7.59 10.41
CA LEU A 85 -15.40 7.14 11.61
C LEU A 85 -14.54 7.26 12.88
N THR A 86 -13.26 6.90 12.78
CA THR A 86 -12.36 6.89 13.95
C THR A 86 -11.40 8.07 14.00
N LEU A 87 -11.40 8.92 12.96
CA LEU A 87 -10.48 10.03 12.74
C LEU A 87 -8.99 9.65 12.81
N ARG A 88 -8.61 8.53 12.19
CA ARG A 88 -7.23 8.01 12.23
C ARG A 88 -6.64 7.80 10.86
N HIS A 89 -5.33 8.00 10.79
CA HIS A 89 -4.52 7.62 9.64
C HIS A 89 -4.16 6.13 9.71
N ILE A 90 -4.26 5.45 8.58
CA ILE A 90 -3.98 4.03 8.40
C ILE A 90 -2.99 3.91 7.25
N ASN A 91 -2.02 3.01 7.35
CA ASN A 91 -1.12 2.75 6.23
C ASN A 91 -1.90 2.13 5.07
N LYS A 92 -1.49 2.43 3.83
CA LYS A 92 -2.09 1.82 2.64
C LYS A 92 -1.89 0.31 2.53
N SER A 93 -1.12 -0.34 3.40
CA SER A 93 -0.99 -1.80 3.37
C SER A 93 -2.34 -2.50 3.60
N PRO A 94 -2.74 -3.45 2.74
CA PRO A 94 -3.98 -4.23 2.88
C PRO A 94 -4.17 -4.83 4.28
N GLU A 95 -3.10 -5.40 4.84
CA GLU A 95 -3.12 -6.00 6.18
C GLU A 95 -3.48 -4.97 7.26
N HIS A 96 -3.01 -3.73 7.13
CA HIS A 96 -3.34 -2.64 8.06
C HIS A 96 -4.79 -2.18 7.90
N VAL A 97 -5.29 -2.10 6.66
CA VAL A 97 -6.68 -1.74 6.40
C VAL A 97 -7.62 -2.78 6.98
N LEU A 98 -7.41 -4.06 6.68
CA LEU A 98 -8.23 -5.16 7.20
C LEU A 98 -8.21 -5.24 8.72
N ARG A 99 -7.03 -5.14 9.34
CA ARG A 99 -6.91 -5.13 10.80
C ARG A 99 -7.64 -3.95 11.43
N HIS A 100 -7.64 -2.79 10.77
CA HIS A 100 -8.38 -1.63 11.24
C HIS A 100 -9.88 -1.84 11.15
N THR A 101 -10.40 -2.26 9.99
CA THR A 101 -11.83 -2.38 9.72
C THR A 101 -12.49 -3.53 10.47
N GLN A 102 -11.76 -4.62 10.72
CA GLN A 102 -12.20 -5.73 11.56
C GLN A 102 -11.98 -5.48 13.06
N GLY A 103 -11.32 -4.38 13.42
CA GLY A 103 -11.02 -4.04 14.80
C GLY A 103 -12.26 -3.55 15.57
N ARG A 104 -12.36 -3.92 16.85
CA ARG A 104 -13.47 -3.53 17.75
C ARG A 104 -13.78 -2.03 17.73
N ARG A 105 -12.75 -1.19 17.63
CA ARG A 105 -12.91 0.28 17.60
C ARG A 105 -13.67 0.73 16.34
N TYR A 106 -13.28 0.22 15.17
CA TYR A 106 -13.94 0.58 13.92
C TYR A 106 -15.37 0.05 13.90
N GLN A 107 -15.58 -1.20 14.29
CA GLN A 107 -16.92 -1.81 14.33
C GLN A 107 -17.88 -1.06 15.26
N ARG A 108 -17.41 -0.61 16.45
CA ARG A 108 -18.21 0.22 17.35
C ARG A 108 -18.56 1.58 16.74
N ALA A 109 -17.58 2.22 16.10
CA ALA A 109 -17.79 3.51 15.43
C ALA A 109 -18.75 3.38 14.25
N LEU A 110 -18.66 2.30 13.48
CA LEU A 110 -19.56 1.98 12.38
C LEU A 110 -21.00 1.78 12.89
N HIS A 111 -21.19 0.93 13.90
CA HIS A 111 -22.51 0.71 14.49
C HIS A 111 -23.12 2.01 15.00
N GLN A 112 -22.36 2.82 15.73
CA GLN A 112 -22.86 4.11 16.23
C GLN A 112 -23.20 5.08 15.10
N TYR A 113 -22.39 5.11 14.04
CA TYR A 113 -22.68 5.89 12.84
C TYR A 113 -23.99 5.44 12.18
N GLU A 114 -24.21 4.14 12.01
CA GLU A 114 -25.44 3.58 11.44
C GLU A 114 -26.68 3.97 12.28
N GLU A 115 -26.57 3.94 13.61
CA GLU A 115 -27.66 4.36 14.50
C GLU A 115 -27.94 5.86 14.41
N CYS A 116 -26.89 6.70 14.35
CA CYS A 116 -27.04 8.14 14.13
C CYS A 116 -27.71 8.45 12.79
N GLN A 117 -27.34 7.74 11.73
CA GLN A 117 -27.96 7.87 10.40
C GLN A 117 -29.45 7.52 10.42
N LYS A 118 -29.85 6.44 11.11
CA LYS A 118 -31.27 6.07 11.27
C LYS A 118 -32.07 7.13 12.03
N GLN A 119 -31.45 7.76 13.03
CA GLN A 119 -32.08 8.80 13.85
C GLN A 119 -32.02 10.19 13.19
N GLY A 120 -31.31 10.34 12.07
CA GLY A 120 -31.11 11.63 11.40
C GLY A 120 -30.25 12.61 12.20
N VAL A 121 -29.44 12.12 13.14
CA VAL A 121 -28.56 12.94 13.99
C VAL A 121 -27.12 12.88 13.50
N GLU A 122 -26.35 13.93 13.78
CA GLU A 122 -24.93 13.97 13.40
C GLU A 122 -24.11 12.97 14.22
N TYR A 123 -23.29 12.17 13.54
CA TYR A 123 -22.37 11.26 14.20
C TYR A 123 -21.14 12.01 14.73
N VAL A 124 -20.91 11.94 16.04
CA VAL A 124 -19.70 12.47 16.69
C VAL A 124 -18.75 11.33 17.04
N PRO A 125 -17.55 11.27 16.44
CA PRO A 125 -16.53 10.30 16.80
C PRO A 125 -16.15 10.35 18.28
N ALA A 126 -15.97 9.20 18.91
CA ALA A 126 -15.65 9.10 20.33
C ALA A 126 -14.32 9.76 20.76
N CYS A 127 -13.45 10.16 19.83
CA CYS A 127 -12.25 10.93 20.13
C CYS A 127 -12.47 12.44 20.21
N LEU A 128 -13.67 12.93 19.86
CA LEU A 128 -14.09 14.32 19.99
C LEU A 128 -15.06 14.55 21.15
N LEU A 129 -15.45 13.47 21.84
CA LEU A 129 -16.21 13.48 23.10
C LEU A 129 -15.23 13.52 24.28
#